data_AF-A0A507BDF4-F1
#
_entry.id   AF-A0A507BDF4-F1
#
_cell.length_a   1.000
_cell.length_b   1.000
_cell.length_c   1.000
_cell.angle_alpha   90.00
_cell.angle_beta   90.00
_cell.angle_gamma   90.00
#
_symmetry.space_group_name_H-M   'P 1'
#
loop_
_entity.id
_entity.type
_entity.pdbx_description
1 polymer ?
#
loop_
_entity_poly.entity_id
_entity_poly.type
_entity_poly.pdbx_seq_one_letter_code
_entity_poly.pdbx_strand_id
1 'polypeptide(L)'
;METSVRPAPRLEDPAHEASLDASIRELENAVKEQEQALNELRLREANPRPGDAKASLEILKRAYDDVAKSEPFFPHRESVLPALLAMRKTHQIIAESRSYLESQRTTLEMATKRLDVEQANLADQKALQRELEKRLESLRNGAEAKKDMTPEQIAQDKLSELKQKKRDFDKDTSKLLKSLNQFIDDHVAAMLAAEELGGPVVGDMMEIDTDDLAAGFSAQGKLKKTKGDPDQDKRQRRIDDIWGSNEPDQRASSKGPRNEAAAAGKELRGLLEELLNSLMASEGDASAAYVRIPRDSAASRFLVRSHVAQFHPKDATRLRLIDFGRDLDD
;
A
#
# COMPACT_ATOMS: atom_id res chain seq x y z
N MET A 1 -24.92 24.58 -1.82
CA MET A 1 -25.90 25.68 -1.69
C MET A 1 -25.89 26.11 -0.24
N GLU A 2 -25.00 27.04 0.09
CA GLU A 2 -24.87 27.60 1.44
C GLU A 2 -25.98 28.62 1.65
N THR A 3 -26.97 28.28 2.47
CA THR A 3 -27.95 29.26 2.93
C THR A 3 -27.30 30.10 4.02
N SER A 4 -26.77 31.26 3.60
CA SER A 4 -26.37 32.35 4.49
C SER A 4 -27.59 32.80 5.30
N VAL A 5 -27.72 32.27 6.53
CA VAL A 5 -28.70 32.74 7.50
C VAL A 5 -28.23 34.11 7.97
N ARG A 6 -28.80 35.16 7.39
CA ARG A 6 -28.62 36.55 7.86
C ARG A 6 -29.00 36.60 9.35
N PRO A 7 -28.15 37.11 10.24
CA PRO A 7 -28.57 37.39 11.61
C PRO A 7 -29.67 38.45 11.54
N ALA A 8 -30.82 38.15 12.16
CA ALA A 8 -31.91 39.11 12.28
C ALA A 8 -31.41 40.40 12.96
N PRO A 9 -31.93 41.58 12.57
CA PRO A 9 -31.58 42.82 13.25
C PRO A 9 -31.94 42.70 14.74
N ARG A 10 -30.97 43.01 15.62
CA ARG A 10 -31.21 43.17 17.05
C ARG A 10 -32.12 44.38 17.23
N LEU A 11 -33.42 44.15 17.39
CA LEU A 11 -34.32 45.14 17.95
C LEU A 11 -34.04 45.13 19.46
N GLU A 12 -33.20 46.06 19.90
CA GLU A 12 -33.04 46.38 21.32
C GLU A 12 -34.37 46.98 21.77
N ASP A 13 -35.27 46.17 22.32
CA ASP A 13 -36.51 46.66 22.91
C ASP A 13 -36.16 47.31 24.25
N PRO A 14 -36.22 48.65 24.38
CA PRO A 14 -35.82 49.34 25.62
C PRO A 14 -36.71 48.94 26.81
N ALA A 15 -37.93 48.47 26.54
CA ALA A 15 -38.82 47.91 27.56
C ALA A 15 -38.30 46.57 28.12
N HIS A 16 -37.70 45.73 27.26
CA HIS A 16 -37.12 44.46 27.68
C HIS A 16 -35.87 44.68 28.54
N GLU A 17 -34.99 45.61 28.16
CA GLU A 17 -33.80 45.96 28.96
C GLU A 17 -34.17 46.53 30.33
N ALA A 18 -35.16 47.43 30.40
CA ALA A 18 -35.66 47.93 31.68
C ALA A 18 -36.23 46.82 32.57
N SER A 19 -36.90 45.83 31.98
CA SER A 19 -37.46 44.68 32.69
C SER A 19 -36.37 43.71 33.17
N LEU A 20 -35.30 43.55 32.38
CA LEU A 20 -34.11 42.80 32.79
C LEU A 20 -33.44 43.45 34.00
N ASP A 21 -33.16 44.75 33.93
CA ASP A 21 -32.52 45.49 35.02
C ASP A 21 -33.35 45.44 36.31
N ALA A 22 -34.67 45.55 36.20
CA ALA A 22 -35.59 45.39 37.33
C ALA A 22 -35.49 43.99 37.95
N SER A 23 -35.51 42.94 37.13
CA SER A 23 -35.39 41.56 37.59
C SER A 23 -34.04 41.24 38.22
N ILE A 24 -32.95 41.83 37.71
CA ILE A 24 -31.60 41.66 38.27
C ILE A 24 -31.53 42.30 39.66
N ARG A 25 -31.99 43.54 39.81
CA ARG A 25 -32.00 44.23 41.11
C ARG A 25 -32.86 43.51 42.14
N GLU A 26 -34.01 42.99 41.72
CA GLU A 26 -34.88 42.19 42.58
C GLU A 26 -34.15 40.94 43.10
N LEU A 27 -33.52 40.16 42.22
CA LEU A 27 -32.78 38.95 42.60
C LEU A 27 -31.58 39.27 43.49
N GLU A 28 -30.84 40.34 43.19
CA GLU A 28 -29.71 40.79 44.02
C GLU A 28 -30.18 41.19 45.42
N ASN A 29 -31.32 41.87 45.52
CA ASN A 29 -31.90 42.25 46.81
C ASN A 29 -32.37 41.00 47.58
N ALA A 30 -33.06 40.07 46.92
CA ALA A 30 -33.50 38.82 47.54
C ALA A 30 -32.33 37.97 48.04
N VAL A 31 -31.24 37.88 47.27
CA VAL A 31 -30.00 37.19 47.69
C VAL A 31 -29.38 37.89 48.89
N LYS A 32 -29.26 39.23 48.88
CA LYS A 32 -28.72 39.99 50.01
C LYS A 32 -29.56 39.83 51.28
N GLU A 33 -30.88 39.84 51.17
CA GLU A 33 -31.79 39.61 52.31
C GLU A 33 -31.61 38.20 52.90
N GLN A 34 -31.53 37.19 52.04
CA GLN A 34 -31.27 35.81 52.48
C GLN A 34 -29.88 35.64 53.09
N GLU A 35 -28.85 36.26 52.52
CA GLU A 35 -27.49 36.27 53.07
C GLU A 35 -27.43 36.96 54.44
N GLN A 36 -28.14 38.09 54.60
CA GLN A 36 -28.26 38.78 55.88
C GLN A 36 -28.96 37.90 56.92
N ALA A 37 -30.10 37.29 56.57
CA ALA A 37 -30.81 36.36 57.44
C ALA A 37 -29.94 35.15 57.84
N LEU A 38 -29.17 34.58 56.90
CA LEU A 38 -28.22 33.51 57.18
C LEU A 38 -27.10 33.97 58.12
N ASN A 39 -26.59 35.19 57.95
CA ASN A 39 -25.56 35.75 58.82
C ASN A 39 -26.10 36.03 60.23
N GLU A 40 -27.33 36.53 60.36
CA GLU A 40 -27.99 36.69 61.66
C GLU A 40 -28.19 35.35 62.38
N LEU A 41 -28.61 34.31 61.66
CA LEU A 41 -28.74 32.95 62.20
C LEU A 41 -27.39 32.39 62.64
N ARG A 42 -26.33 32.56 61.84
CA ARG A 42 -24.97 32.14 62.19
C ARG A 42 -24.43 32.85 63.43
N LEU A 43 -24.71 34.15 63.57
CA LEU A 43 -24.32 34.92 64.76
C LEU A 43 -25.13 34.50 65.99
N ARG A 44 -26.40 34.11 65.82
CA ARG A 44 -27.29 33.63 66.88
C ARG A 44 -26.98 32.20 67.32
N GLU A 45 -26.51 31.34 66.42
CA GLU A 45 -26.19 29.92 66.66
C GLU A 45 -24.68 29.66 66.78
N ALA A 46 -23.94 30.52 67.49
CA ALA A 46 -22.48 30.42 67.63
C ALA A 46 -21.96 29.17 68.39
N ASN A 47 -22.78 28.17 68.70
CA ASN A 47 -22.37 26.89 69.30
C ASN A 47 -23.25 25.72 68.83
N PRO A 48 -22.89 24.99 67.76
CA PRO A 48 -23.54 23.72 67.42
C PRO A 48 -23.18 22.68 68.49
N ARG A 49 -24.16 22.23 69.28
CA ARG A 49 -23.97 21.08 70.18
C ARG A 49 -23.79 19.81 69.32
N PRO A 50 -22.73 19.00 69.54
CA PRO A 50 -22.60 17.72 68.86
C PRO A 50 -23.69 16.77 69.38
N GLY A 51 -24.77 16.64 68.63
CA GLY A 51 -25.82 15.66 68.90
C GLY A 51 -25.50 14.31 68.25
N ASP A 52 -26.12 13.25 68.78
CA ASP A 52 -26.11 11.91 68.17
C ASP A 52 -26.49 11.95 66.68
N ALA A 53 -25.82 11.14 65.85
CA ALA A 53 -26.03 11.10 64.40
C ALA A 53 -27.49 10.80 63.98
N LYS A 54 -28.25 10.10 64.83
CA LYS A 54 -29.69 9.85 64.59
C LYS A 54 -30.54 11.10 64.82
N ALA A 55 -30.21 11.88 65.85
CA ALA A 55 -30.94 13.11 66.18
C ALA A 55 -30.71 14.19 65.11
N SER A 56 -29.50 14.31 64.56
CA SER A 56 -29.21 15.25 63.48
C SER A 56 -29.96 14.90 62.19
N LEU A 57 -30.07 13.62 61.84
CA LEU A 57 -30.86 13.16 60.69
C LEU A 57 -32.36 13.43 60.86
N GLU A 58 -32.91 13.28 62.06
CA GLU A 58 -34.30 13.62 62.34
C GLU A 58 -34.56 15.13 62.23
N ILE A 59 -33.62 15.96 62.69
CA ILE A 59 -33.69 17.43 62.55
C ILE A 59 -33.60 17.82 61.08
N LEU A 60 -32.67 17.24 60.31
CA LEU A 60 -32.54 17.46 58.88
C LEU A 60 -33.81 17.05 58.13
N LYS A 61 -34.38 15.88 58.45
CA LYS A 61 -35.62 15.42 57.84
C LYS A 61 -36.77 16.39 58.09
N ARG A 62 -36.94 16.83 59.34
CA ARG A 62 -37.96 17.84 59.69
C ARG A 62 -37.74 19.14 58.94
N ALA A 63 -36.50 19.63 58.89
CA ALA A 63 -36.16 20.83 58.14
C ALA A 63 -36.45 20.71 56.64
N TYR A 64 -36.14 19.58 56.02
CA TYR A 64 -36.50 19.32 54.62
C TYR A 64 -38.01 19.23 54.41
N ASP A 65 -38.73 18.56 55.32
CA ASP A 65 -40.20 18.48 55.27
C ASP A 65 -40.85 19.86 55.45
N ASP A 66 -40.25 20.74 56.25
CA ASP A 66 -40.71 22.11 56.47
C ASP A 66 -40.39 23.02 55.27
N VAL A 67 -39.20 22.89 54.68
CA VAL A 67 -38.83 23.60 53.44
C VAL A 67 -39.72 23.16 52.27
N ALA A 68 -40.04 21.87 52.15
CA ALA A 68 -40.93 21.37 51.11
C ALA A 68 -42.39 21.89 51.24
N LYS A 69 -42.81 22.27 52.46
CA LYS A 69 -44.13 22.89 52.72
C LYS A 69 -44.11 24.41 52.61
N SER A 70 -42.93 25.02 52.67
CA SER A 70 -42.79 26.48 52.52
C SER A 70 -43.09 26.90 51.07
N GLU A 71 -43.67 28.09 50.90
CA GLU A 71 -43.97 28.62 49.58
C GLU A 71 -42.65 28.88 48.82
N PRO A 72 -42.47 28.30 47.62
CA PRO A 72 -41.28 28.55 46.84
C PRO A 72 -41.25 30.00 46.36
N PHE A 73 -40.05 30.55 46.22
CA PHE A 73 -39.87 31.88 45.67
C PHE A 73 -40.37 31.92 44.22
N PHE A 74 -41.37 32.77 43.95
CA PHE A 74 -41.85 33.06 42.60
C PHE A 74 -41.42 34.48 42.21
N PRO A 75 -40.84 34.67 41.02
CA PRO A 75 -40.53 36.00 40.52
C PRO A 75 -41.81 36.79 40.23
N HIS A 76 -41.70 38.12 40.18
CA HIS A 76 -42.83 38.99 39.84
C HIS A 76 -43.38 38.70 38.44
N ARG A 77 -44.65 39.06 38.19
CA ARG A 77 -45.35 38.76 36.92
C ARG A 77 -44.70 39.38 35.68
N GLU A 78 -44.03 40.52 35.85
CA GLU A 78 -43.29 41.22 34.79
C GLU A 78 -41.84 40.71 34.64
N SER A 79 -41.46 39.68 35.39
CA SER A 79 -40.09 39.13 35.33
C SER A 79 -39.85 38.36 34.04
N VAL A 80 -38.75 38.69 33.37
CA VAL A 80 -38.29 38.00 32.15
C VAL A 80 -37.57 36.68 32.47
N LEU A 81 -37.34 36.37 33.76
CA LEU A 81 -36.54 35.23 34.19
C LEU A 81 -37.06 33.86 33.70
N PRO A 82 -38.37 33.55 33.75
CA PRO A 82 -38.87 32.29 33.23
C PRO A 82 -38.61 32.12 31.73
N ALA A 83 -38.74 33.20 30.96
CA ALA A 83 -38.47 33.21 29.53
C ALA A 83 -36.97 33.03 29.23
N LEU A 84 -36.10 33.73 29.95
CA LEU A 84 -34.64 33.56 29.83
C LEU A 84 -34.17 32.16 30.24
N LEU A 85 -34.73 31.62 31.31
CA LEU A 85 -34.41 30.27 31.77
C LEU A 85 -34.86 29.24 30.74
N ALA A 86 -36.08 29.36 30.22
CA ALA A 86 -36.58 28.51 29.14
C ALA A 86 -35.66 28.61 27.93
N MET A 87 -35.27 29.81 27.49
CA MET A 87 -34.35 30.03 26.37
C MET A 87 -32.97 29.41 26.63
N ARG A 88 -32.39 29.61 27.81
CA ARG A 88 -31.09 29.00 28.17
C ARG A 88 -31.19 27.48 28.17
N LYS A 89 -32.26 26.92 28.72
CA LYS A 89 -32.46 25.47 28.78
C LYS A 89 -32.71 24.88 27.40
N THR A 90 -33.48 25.53 26.53
CA THR A 90 -33.66 25.06 25.15
C THR A 90 -32.34 25.13 24.39
N HIS A 91 -31.55 26.20 24.53
CA HIS A 91 -30.22 26.26 23.93
C HIS A 91 -29.28 25.16 24.44
N GLN A 92 -29.28 24.90 25.75
CA GLN A 92 -28.51 23.82 26.35
C GLN A 92 -28.93 22.45 25.78
N ILE A 93 -30.24 22.17 25.74
CA ILE A 93 -30.78 20.90 25.20
C ILE A 93 -30.45 20.76 23.71
N ILE A 94 -30.51 21.84 22.93
CA ILE A 94 -30.14 21.82 21.51
C ILE A 94 -28.66 21.49 21.35
N ALA A 95 -27.78 22.10 22.14
CA ALA A 95 -26.35 21.84 22.11
C ALA A 95 -26.03 20.38 22.52
N GLU A 96 -26.62 19.91 23.61
CA GLU A 96 -26.46 18.54 24.10
C GLU A 96 -26.99 17.52 23.07
N SER A 97 -28.18 17.75 22.52
CA SER A 97 -28.77 16.89 21.48
C SER A 97 -27.92 16.82 20.22
N ARG A 98 -27.32 17.94 19.77
CA ARG A 98 -26.38 17.94 18.66
C ARG A 98 -25.14 17.10 18.94
N SER A 99 -24.53 17.28 20.11
CA SER A 99 -23.36 16.48 20.51
C SER A 99 -23.69 14.98 20.60
N TYR A 100 -24.90 14.65 21.06
CA TYR A 100 -25.38 13.27 21.12
C TYR A 100 -25.58 12.69 19.71
N LEU A 101 -26.23 13.43 18.81
CA LEU A 101 -26.41 13.01 17.41
C LEU A 101 -25.08 12.79 16.69
N GLU A 102 -24.08 13.64 16.92
CA GLU A 102 -22.73 13.45 16.38
C GLU A 102 -22.11 12.16 16.89
N SER A 103 -22.20 11.88 18.20
CA SER A 103 -21.71 10.63 18.77
C SER A 103 -22.42 9.40 18.17
N GLN A 104 -23.75 9.46 18.00
CA GLN A 104 -24.54 8.38 17.41
C GLN A 104 -24.30 8.20 15.92
N ARG A 105 -23.96 9.27 15.21
CA ARG A 105 -23.57 9.17 13.80
C ARG A 105 -22.32 8.32 13.64
N THR A 106 -21.32 8.51 14.50
CA THR A 106 -20.09 7.70 14.44
C THR A 106 -20.35 6.23 14.72
N THR A 107 -21.22 5.90 15.69
CA THR A 107 -21.57 4.51 16.00
C THR A 107 -22.35 3.85 14.87
N LEU A 108 -23.26 4.60 14.24
CA LEU A 108 -23.98 4.14 13.05
C LEU A 108 -23.04 3.90 11.87
N GLU A 109 -22.12 4.83 11.59
CA GLU A 109 -21.13 4.67 10.52
C GLU A 109 -20.19 3.47 10.77
N MET A 110 -19.85 3.18 12.03
CA MET A 110 -19.10 1.97 12.37
C MET A 110 -19.95 0.70 12.20
N ALA A 111 -21.22 0.74 12.58
CA ALA A 111 -22.13 -0.40 12.44
C ALA A 111 -22.42 -0.73 10.97
N THR A 112 -22.61 0.28 10.11
CA THR A 112 -22.81 0.07 8.67
C THR A 112 -21.57 -0.53 8.01
N LYS A 113 -20.37 0.01 8.31
CA LYS A 113 -19.11 -0.57 7.81
C LYS A 113 -18.93 -2.02 8.23
N ARG A 114 -19.26 -2.36 9.48
CA ARG A 114 -19.22 -3.76 9.95
C ARG A 114 -20.21 -4.64 9.19
N LEU A 115 -21.42 -4.15 8.97
CA LEU A 115 -22.44 -4.86 8.21
C LEU A 115 -22.00 -5.11 6.76
N ASP A 116 -21.38 -4.14 6.10
CA ASP A 116 -20.86 -4.30 4.73
C ASP A 116 -19.76 -5.38 4.66
N VAL A 117 -18.84 -5.38 5.64
CA VAL A 117 -17.80 -6.42 5.74
C VAL A 117 -18.41 -7.80 5.97
N GLU A 118 -19.37 -7.94 6.88
CA GLU A 118 -20.01 -9.23 7.14
C GLU A 118 -20.84 -9.72 5.93
N GLN A 119 -21.44 -8.81 5.16
CA GLN A 119 -22.11 -9.16 3.91
C GLN A 119 -21.13 -9.68 2.85
N ALA A 120 -19.96 -9.05 2.71
CA ALA A 120 -18.90 -9.53 1.82
C ALA A 120 -18.40 -10.91 2.25
N ASN A 121 -18.10 -11.08 3.55
CA ASN A 121 -17.68 -12.37 4.11
C ASN A 121 -18.70 -13.48 3.84
N LEU A 122 -19.99 -13.18 4.00
CA LEU A 122 -21.07 -14.13 3.74
C LEU A 122 -21.16 -14.47 2.24
N ALA A 123 -20.95 -13.51 1.35
CA ALA A 123 -20.93 -13.75 -0.09
C ALA A 123 -19.77 -14.68 -0.47
N ASP A 124 -18.58 -14.46 0.10
CA ASP A 124 -17.39 -15.29 -0.11
C ASP A 124 -17.59 -16.70 0.42
N GLN A 125 -18.15 -16.85 1.64
CA GLN A 125 -18.48 -18.15 2.20
C GLN A 125 -19.47 -18.92 1.31
N LYS A 126 -20.48 -18.25 0.76
CA LYS A 126 -21.40 -18.88 -0.21
C LYS A 126 -20.71 -19.27 -1.52
N ALA A 127 -19.75 -18.48 -2.00
CA ALA A 127 -18.97 -18.83 -3.18
C ALA A 127 -18.10 -20.07 -2.91
N LEU A 128 -17.39 -20.10 -1.78
CA LEU A 128 -16.61 -21.25 -1.33
C LEU A 128 -17.48 -22.49 -1.16
N GLN A 129 -18.65 -22.36 -0.55
CA GLN A 129 -19.59 -23.47 -0.40
C GLN A 129 -19.97 -24.07 -1.76
N ARG A 130 -20.33 -23.24 -2.75
CA ARG A 130 -20.68 -23.71 -4.09
C ARG A 130 -19.52 -24.43 -4.76
N GLU A 131 -18.30 -23.91 -4.65
CA GLU A 131 -17.12 -24.57 -5.23
C GLU A 131 -16.78 -25.89 -4.53
N LEU A 132 -16.97 -25.96 -3.21
CA LEU A 132 -16.80 -27.20 -2.46
C LEU A 132 -17.87 -28.24 -2.81
N GLU A 133 -19.13 -27.82 -2.99
CA GLU A 133 -20.21 -28.68 -3.47
C GLU A 133 -19.91 -29.23 -4.87
N LYS A 134 -19.51 -28.37 -5.81
CA LYS A 134 -19.06 -28.79 -7.16
C LYS A 134 -17.89 -29.78 -7.11
N ARG A 135 -16.92 -29.54 -6.22
CA ARG A 135 -15.77 -30.45 -6.03
C ARG A 135 -16.19 -31.78 -5.42
N LEU A 136 -17.12 -31.78 -4.46
CA LEU A 136 -17.68 -33.02 -3.91
C LEU A 136 -18.43 -33.82 -4.97
N GLU A 137 -19.21 -33.14 -5.81
CA GLU A 137 -19.90 -33.77 -6.94
C GLU A 137 -18.91 -34.34 -7.96
N SER A 138 -17.87 -33.59 -8.34
CA SER A 138 -16.86 -34.07 -9.29
C SER A 138 -16.05 -35.24 -8.73
N LEU A 139 -15.73 -35.23 -7.43
CA LEU A 139 -15.06 -36.35 -6.76
C LEU A 139 -15.96 -37.57 -6.65
N ARG A 140 -17.24 -37.41 -6.33
CA ARG A 140 -18.21 -38.51 -6.30
C ARG A 140 -18.37 -39.13 -7.69
N ASN A 141 -18.58 -38.30 -8.71
CA ASN A 141 -18.69 -38.75 -10.10
C ASN A 141 -17.40 -39.45 -10.57
N GLY A 142 -16.23 -38.91 -10.22
CA GLY A 142 -14.94 -39.53 -10.51
C GLY A 142 -14.71 -40.84 -9.76
N ALA A 143 -15.21 -40.98 -8.53
CA ALA A 143 -15.13 -42.21 -7.75
C ALA A 143 -16.07 -43.29 -8.29
N GLU A 144 -17.30 -42.94 -8.66
CA GLU A 144 -18.23 -43.87 -9.32
C GLU A 144 -17.68 -44.32 -10.68
N ALA A 145 -17.21 -43.40 -11.51
CA ALA A 145 -16.57 -43.75 -12.79
C ALA A 145 -15.37 -44.69 -12.61
N LYS A 146 -14.59 -44.53 -11.53
CA LYS A 146 -13.47 -45.41 -11.20
C LYS A 146 -13.89 -46.78 -10.65
N LYS A 147 -15.08 -46.92 -10.05
CA LYS A 147 -15.60 -48.23 -9.61
C LYS A 147 -15.98 -49.11 -10.79
N ASP A 148 -16.46 -48.51 -11.88
CA ASP A 148 -16.91 -49.22 -13.08
C ASP A 148 -15.75 -49.55 -14.04
N MET A 149 -14.56 -48.98 -13.82
CA MET A 149 -13.37 -49.17 -14.68
C MET A 149 -12.51 -50.37 -14.26
N THR A 150 -11.95 -51.06 -15.25
CA THR A 150 -10.97 -52.13 -15.00
C THR A 150 -9.61 -51.54 -14.58
N PRO A 151 -8.77 -52.28 -13.83
CA PRO A 151 -7.46 -51.79 -13.39
C PRO A 151 -6.54 -51.37 -14.54
N GLU A 152 -6.68 -51.99 -15.72
CA GLU A 152 -5.95 -51.62 -16.94
C GLU A 152 -6.40 -50.27 -17.50
N GLN A 153 -7.71 -49.97 -17.48
CA GLN A 153 -8.25 -48.67 -17.88
C GLN A 153 -7.78 -47.56 -16.95
N ILE A 154 -7.76 -47.82 -15.63
CA ILE A 154 -7.24 -46.86 -14.63
C ILE A 154 -5.76 -46.53 -14.89
N ALA A 155 -4.95 -47.52 -15.26
CA ALA A 155 -3.54 -47.31 -15.59
C ALA A 155 -3.37 -46.48 -16.87
N GLN A 156 -4.19 -46.73 -17.90
CA GLN A 156 -4.18 -45.95 -19.14
C GLN A 156 -4.62 -44.49 -18.90
N ASP A 157 -5.61 -44.26 -18.05
CA ASP A 157 -6.07 -42.91 -17.69
C ASP A 157 -5.02 -42.12 -16.91
N LYS A 158 -4.36 -42.76 -15.94
CA LYS A 158 -3.21 -42.11 -15.25
C LYS A 158 -2.10 -41.76 -16.23
N LEU A 159 -1.84 -42.64 -17.19
CA LEU A 159 -0.80 -42.43 -18.19
C LEU A 159 -1.20 -41.33 -19.19
N SER A 160 -2.48 -41.19 -19.52
CA SER A 160 -2.99 -40.09 -20.34
C SER A 160 -2.95 -38.76 -19.60
N GLU A 161 -3.27 -38.75 -18.29
CA GLU A 161 -3.16 -37.58 -17.42
C GLU A 161 -1.71 -37.10 -17.31
N LEU A 162 -0.76 -38.01 -17.06
CA LEU A 162 0.67 -37.67 -17.02
C LEU A 162 1.18 -37.16 -18.37
N LYS A 163 0.73 -37.76 -19.48
CA LYS A 163 1.05 -37.25 -20.83
C LYS A 163 0.47 -35.86 -21.06
N GLN A 164 -0.72 -35.57 -20.56
CA GLN A 164 -1.33 -34.25 -20.68
C GLN A 164 -0.58 -33.21 -19.85
N LYS A 165 -0.27 -33.52 -18.58
CA LYS A 165 0.57 -32.66 -17.73
C LYS A 165 1.91 -32.35 -18.38
N LYS A 166 2.60 -33.38 -18.91
CA LYS A 166 3.84 -33.18 -19.65
C LYS A 166 3.66 -32.20 -20.82
N ARG A 167 2.61 -32.37 -21.64
CA ARG A 167 2.31 -31.47 -22.75
C ARG A 167 2.03 -30.03 -22.29
N ASP A 168 1.39 -29.86 -21.16
CA ASP A 168 1.06 -28.53 -20.63
C ASP A 168 2.32 -27.85 -20.06
N PHE A 169 3.18 -28.57 -19.35
CA PHE A 169 4.51 -28.08 -18.96
C PHE A 169 5.39 -27.72 -20.17
N ASP A 170 5.40 -28.56 -21.22
CA ASP A 170 6.14 -28.28 -22.46
C ASP A 170 5.62 -26.99 -23.12
N LYS A 171 4.28 -26.79 -23.16
CA LYS A 171 3.68 -25.56 -23.69
C LYS A 171 4.07 -24.35 -22.86
N ASP A 172 3.96 -24.41 -21.55
CA ASP A 172 4.24 -23.26 -20.69
C ASP A 172 5.72 -22.91 -20.67
N THR A 173 6.61 -23.92 -20.70
CA THR A 173 8.05 -23.75 -20.91
C THR A 173 8.31 -23.06 -22.25
N SER A 174 7.64 -23.49 -23.33
CA SER A 174 7.82 -22.86 -24.65
C SER A 174 7.34 -21.40 -24.69
N LYS A 175 6.27 -21.06 -23.95
CA LYS A 175 5.79 -19.68 -23.83
C LYS A 175 6.78 -18.83 -23.03
N LEU A 176 7.28 -19.36 -21.92
CA LEU A 176 8.24 -18.68 -21.05
C LEU A 176 9.57 -18.43 -21.79
N LEU A 177 10.08 -19.41 -22.53
CA LEU A 177 11.29 -19.22 -23.34
C LEU A 177 11.09 -18.18 -24.43
N LYS A 178 9.89 -18.09 -25.04
CA LYS A 178 9.57 -17.05 -26.01
C LYS A 178 9.52 -15.67 -25.37
N SER A 179 8.84 -15.52 -24.23
CA SER A 179 8.77 -14.23 -23.53
C SER A 179 10.13 -13.79 -22.99
N LEU A 180 10.95 -14.72 -22.50
CA LEU A 180 12.32 -14.45 -22.09
C LEU A 180 13.17 -13.99 -23.28
N ASN A 181 13.08 -14.69 -24.42
CA ASN A 181 13.80 -14.29 -25.62
C ASN A 181 13.38 -12.90 -26.10
N GLN A 182 12.09 -12.60 -26.08
CA GLN A 182 11.59 -11.28 -26.43
C GLN A 182 12.10 -10.20 -25.44
N PHE A 183 12.07 -10.47 -24.14
CA PHE A 183 12.62 -9.56 -23.13
C PHE A 183 14.11 -9.29 -23.35
N ILE A 184 14.88 -10.32 -23.70
CA ILE A 184 16.30 -10.17 -24.02
C ILE A 184 16.50 -9.25 -25.22
N ASP A 185 15.78 -9.46 -26.32
CA ASP A 185 15.94 -8.64 -27.53
C ASP A 185 15.49 -7.19 -27.32
N ASP A 186 14.35 -6.99 -26.64
CA ASP A 186 13.72 -5.69 -26.52
C ASP A 186 14.43 -4.78 -25.50
N HIS A 187 14.95 -5.35 -24.39
CA HIS A 187 15.48 -4.56 -23.27
C HIS A 187 16.96 -4.86 -22.99
N VAL A 188 17.31 -6.13 -22.80
CA VAL A 188 18.62 -6.50 -22.23
C VAL A 188 19.74 -6.41 -23.26
N ALA A 189 19.46 -6.71 -24.52
CA ALA A 189 20.44 -6.74 -25.61
C ALA A 189 21.11 -5.37 -25.83
N ALA A 190 20.33 -4.30 -25.88
CA ALA A 190 20.86 -2.94 -26.03
C ALA A 190 21.67 -2.51 -24.81
N MET A 191 21.19 -2.81 -23.60
CA MET A 191 21.91 -2.50 -22.37
C MET A 191 23.23 -3.26 -22.24
N LEU A 192 23.25 -4.55 -22.60
CA LEU A 192 24.48 -5.36 -22.58
C LEU A 192 25.52 -4.86 -23.59
N ALA A 193 25.07 -4.47 -24.79
CA ALA A 193 25.96 -3.87 -25.77
C ALA A 193 26.54 -2.55 -25.26
N ALA A 194 25.77 -1.74 -24.55
CA ALA A 194 26.28 -0.53 -23.90
C ALA A 194 27.36 -0.86 -22.86
N GLU A 195 27.15 -1.87 -21.99
CA GLU A 195 28.13 -2.28 -20.97
C GLU A 195 29.44 -2.78 -21.61
N GLU A 196 29.38 -3.57 -22.69
CA GLU A 196 30.56 -4.03 -23.44
C GLU A 196 31.34 -2.88 -24.08
N LEU A 197 30.65 -1.82 -24.52
CA LEU A 197 31.27 -0.61 -25.07
C LEU A 197 31.77 0.36 -23.98
N GLY A 198 31.73 -0.03 -22.69
CA GLY A 198 32.16 0.80 -21.56
C GLY A 198 31.13 1.86 -21.13
N GLY A 199 29.88 1.66 -21.50
CA GLY A 199 28.72 2.44 -21.10
C GLY A 199 28.19 2.08 -19.70
N PRO A 200 27.01 2.58 -19.33
CA PRO A 200 26.40 2.29 -18.04
C PRO A 200 26.14 0.79 -17.87
N VAL A 201 26.17 0.35 -16.61
CA VAL A 201 25.94 -1.05 -16.25
C VAL A 201 24.47 -1.42 -16.49
N VAL A 202 24.20 -2.64 -16.96
CA VAL A 202 22.82 -3.13 -17.17
C VAL A 202 22.01 -3.01 -15.88
N GLY A 203 20.94 -2.21 -15.92
CA GLY A 203 20.03 -1.92 -14.80
C GLY A 203 20.20 -0.56 -14.12
N ASP A 204 21.25 0.21 -14.42
CA ASP A 204 21.51 1.53 -13.80
C ASP A 204 20.80 2.69 -14.53
N MET A 205 20.48 2.52 -15.83
CA MET A 205 19.65 3.43 -16.61
C MET A 205 18.41 2.69 -17.14
N MET A 206 17.24 3.35 -17.11
CA MET A 206 15.95 2.70 -17.41
C MET A 206 15.81 2.33 -18.89
N GLU A 207 16.32 3.13 -19.82
CA GLU A 207 16.17 2.92 -21.27
C GLU A 207 17.42 3.46 -22.00
N ILE A 208 18.05 2.62 -22.84
CA ILE A 208 19.18 2.99 -23.72
C ILE A 208 18.74 2.68 -25.14
N ASP A 209 18.60 3.72 -25.97
CA ASP A 209 18.18 3.55 -27.36
C ASP A 209 19.32 3.09 -28.27
N THR A 210 19.00 2.48 -29.41
CA THR A 210 20.03 2.08 -30.38
C THR A 210 20.83 3.27 -30.92
N ASP A 211 20.27 4.47 -30.86
CA ASP A 211 20.92 5.70 -31.31
C ASP A 211 21.97 6.19 -30.29
N ASP A 212 21.76 5.90 -29.00
CA ASP A 212 22.71 6.18 -27.92
C ASP A 212 23.95 5.28 -27.99
N LEU A 213 23.78 4.03 -28.43
CA LEU A 213 24.89 3.11 -28.71
C LEU A 213 25.81 3.65 -29.82
N ALA A 214 25.25 4.28 -30.85
CA ALA A 214 26.03 4.86 -31.95
C ALA A 214 26.82 6.10 -31.55
N ALA A 215 26.34 6.88 -30.57
CA ALA A 215 27.05 8.05 -30.04
C ALA A 215 28.31 7.66 -29.25
N GLY A 216 28.34 6.44 -28.71
CA GLY A 216 29.44 5.89 -27.92
C GLY A 216 29.50 6.47 -26.51
N PHE A 217 30.08 5.71 -25.59
CA PHE A 217 30.20 6.10 -24.18
C PHE A 217 31.64 6.49 -23.84
N SER A 218 31.80 7.42 -22.90
CA SER A 218 33.10 7.72 -22.30
C SER A 218 33.47 6.65 -21.26
N ALA A 219 34.76 6.51 -20.91
CA ALA A 219 35.22 5.57 -19.88
C ALA A 219 34.62 5.77 -18.47
N GLN A 220 33.80 6.82 -18.28
CA GLN A 220 33.01 7.07 -17.07
C GLN A 220 31.52 6.75 -17.25
N GLY A 221 31.13 6.01 -18.28
CA GLY A 221 29.73 5.58 -18.53
C GLY A 221 28.79 6.69 -19.02
N LYS A 222 29.28 7.92 -19.23
CA LYS A 222 28.46 9.04 -19.72
C LYS A 222 28.40 9.04 -21.25
N LEU A 223 27.20 9.28 -21.79
CA LEU A 223 26.94 9.54 -23.21
C LEU A 223 27.91 10.60 -23.74
N LYS A 224 28.68 10.22 -24.76
CA LYS A 224 29.55 11.16 -25.45
C LYS A 224 28.68 12.05 -26.32
N LYS A 225 28.34 13.25 -25.81
CA LYS A 225 27.64 14.26 -26.62
C LYS A 225 28.44 14.46 -27.91
N THR A 226 27.85 14.10 -29.04
CA THR A 226 28.31 14.53 -30.36
C THR A 226 28.14 16.04 -30.39
N LYS A 227 29.21 16.74 -30.01
CA LYS A 227 29.29 18.18 -30.19
C LYS A 227 29.17 18.39 -31.70
N GLY A 228 28.13 19.13 -32.11
CA GLY A 228 27.86 19.43 -33.51
C GLY A 228 29.13 19.83 -34.25
N ASP A 229 29.24 19.29 -35.46
CA ASP A 229 30.18 19.63 -36.52
C ASP A 229 31.35 20.54 -36.11
N PRO A 230 32.49 19.99 -35.65
CA PRO A 230 33.72 20.76 -35.60
C PRO A 230 34.33 20.78 -36.99
N ASP A 231 34.03 21.85 -37.73
CA ASP A 231 34.90 22.55 -38.69
C ASP A 231 36.20 21.79 -39.01
N GLN A 232 36.19 21.06 -40.13
CA GLN A 232 37.19 20.05 -40.53
C GLN A 232 38.60 20.59 -40.81
N ASP A 233 38.92 21.85 -40.50
CA ASP A 233 40.14 22.46 -41.04
C ASP A 233 41.33 22.60 -40.09
N LYS A 234 41.18 22.36 -38.78
CA LYS A 234 42.34 22.52 -37.86
C LYS A 234 42.30 21.59 -36.65
N ARG A 235 42.82 20.35 -36.80
CA ARG A 235 43.74 19.69 -35.83
C ARG A 235 44.15 18.26 -36.24
N GLN A 236 45.46 18.12 -36.46
CA GLN A 236 46.36 16.99 -36.15
C GLN A 236 45.83 15.55 -36.34
N ARG A 237 46.25 14.93 -37.46
CA ARG A 237 46.13 13.49 -37.72
C ARG A 237 46.93 12.68 -36.69
N ARG A 238 46.37 11.57 -36.22
CA ARG A 238 47.05 10.62 -35.33
C ARG A 238 48.06 9.80 -36.13
N ILE A 239 49.14 9.40 -35.46
CA ILE A 239 50.37 8.87 -36.05
C ILE A 239 50.15 7.50 -36.74
N ASP A 240 48.99 6.86 -36.49
CA ASP A 240 48.61 5.59 -37.12
C ASP A 240 48.26 5.74 -38.62
N ASP A 241 47.91 6.95 -39.09
CA ASP A 241 47.60 7.22 -40.52
C ASP A 241 48.85 7.43 -41.41
N ILE A 242 50.06 7.36 -40.84
CA ILE A 242 51.33 7.59 -41.54
C ILE A 242 51.99 6.27 -41.99
N TRP A 243 51.57 5.12 -41.46
CA TRP A 243 52.08 3.81 -41.90
C TRP A 243 51.06 3.09 -42.78
N GLY A 244 51.30 3.19 -44.09
CA GLY A 244 50.36 2.88 -45.15
C GLY A 244 49.87 1.44 -45.30
N SER A 245 48.75 1.39 -46.02
CA SER A 245 47.99 0.28 -46.58
C SER A 245 48.81 -0.79 -47.30
N ASN A 246 48.34 -2.04 -47.20
CA ASN A 246 48.43 -3.05 -48.25
C ASN A 246 47.12 -3.87 -48.24
N GLU A 247 46.21 -3.47 -49.13
CA GLU A 247 45.16 -4.18 -49.90
C GLU A 247 44.46 -5.49 -49.39
N PRO A 248 43.29 -5.86 -49.97
CA PRO A 248 42.16 -5.03 -50.42
C PRO A 248 40.79 -5.57 -49.94
N ASP A 249 39.77 -4.71 -50.01
CA ASP A 249 38.35 -5.06 -50.18
C ASP A 249 37.73 -6.20 -49.36
N GLN A 250 37.36 -5.88 -48.12
CA GLN A 250 36.01 -6.20 -47.64
C GLN A 250 35.39 -4.98 -46.96
N ARG A 251 34.68 -4.19 -47.77
CA ARG A 251 33.44 -3.50 -47.43
C ARG A 251 33.26 -3.23 -45.93
N ALA A 252 33.85 -2.14 -45.47
CA ALA A 252 33.35 -1.40 -44.32
C ALA A 252 31.98 -0.77 -44.69
N SER A 253 30.98 -1.62 -44.93
CA SER A 253 29.59 -1.20 -45.07
C SER A 253 28.91 -1.40 -43.73
N SER A 254 28.49 -0.30 -43.10
CA SER A 254 27.26 -0.27 -42.31
C SER A 254 27.13 -1.35 -41.21
N LYS A 255 28.08 -1.45 -40.28
CA LYS A 255 27.80 -2.11 -38.99
C LYS A 255 27.12 -1.11 -38.07
N GLY A 256 25.80 -0.96 -38.25
CA GLY A 256 25.00 -0.11 -37.37
C GLY A 256 24.92 -0.69 -35.94
N PRO A 257 24.58 0.14 -34.94
CA PRO A 257 24.45 -0.24 -33.53
C PRO A 257 23.48 -1.41 -33.29
N ARG A 258 22.52 -1.61 -34.20
CA ARG A 258 21.59 -2.76 -34.18
C ARG A 258 22.31 -4.12 -34.25
N ASN A 259 23.48 -4.20 -34.87
CA ASN A 259 24.22 -5.46 -34.97
C ASN A 259 24.96 -5.81 -33.67
N GLU A 260 25.37 -4.82 -32.88
CA GLU A 260 26.06 -5.04 -31.60
C GLU A 260 25.08 -5.45 -30.51
N ALA A 261 23.92 -4.79 -30.43
CA ALA A 261 22.82 -5.22 -29.56
C ALA A 261 22.38 -6.66 -29.89
N ALA A 262 22.14 -6.98 -31.16
CA ALA A 262 21.76 -8.33 -31.57
C ALA A 262 22.86 -9.38 -31.27
N ALA A 263 24.14 -9.02 -31.38
CA ALA A 263 25.26 -9.91 -31.03
C ALA A 263 25.31 -10.18 -29.52
N ALA A 264 25.15 -9.14 -28.69
CA ALA A 264 25.12 -9.27 -27.22
C ALA A 264 23.91 -10.09 -26.75
N GLY A 265 22.73 -9.87 -27.33
CA GLY A 265 21.53 -10.68 -27.06
C GLY A 265 21.72 -12.16 -27.46
N LYS A 266 22.37 -12.43 -28.59
CA LYS A 266 22.70 -13.80 -29.02
C LYS A 266 23.71 -14.47 -28.08
N GLU A 267 24.72 -13.74 -27.61
CA GLU A 267 25.70 -14.24 -26.64
C GLU A 267 25.03 -14.62 -25.31
N LEU A 268 24.16 -13.76 -24.77
CA LEU A 268 23.42 -14.06 -23.54
C LEU A 268 22.54 -15.31 -23.69
N ARG A 269 21.84 -15.45 -24.82
CA ARG A 269 21.00 -16.63 -25.10
C ARG A 269 21.81 -17.91 -25.20
N GLY A 270 22.90 -17.88 -25.97
CA GLY A 270 23.77 -19.05 -26.13
C GLY A 270 24.35 -19.50 -24.79
N LEU A 271 24.79 -18.55 -23.96
CA LEU A 271 25.31 -18.85 -22.63
C LEU A 271 24.21 -19.39 -21.70
N LEU A 272 22.99 -18.83 -21.73
CA LEU A 272 21.88 -19.35 -20.93
C LEU A 272 21.48 -20.77 -21.36
N GLU A 273 21.45 -21.04 -22.66
CA GLU A 273 21.16 -22.37 -23.20
C GLU A 273 22.24 -23.39 -22.80
N GLU A 274 23.52 -23.02 -22.88
CA GLU A 274 24.63 -23.86 -22.41
C GLU A 274 24.52 -24.14 -20.90
N LEU A 275 24.18 -23.13 -20.09
CA LEU A 275 23.98 -23.30 -18.65
C LEU A 275 22.80 -24.22 -18.34
N LEU A 276 21.65 -24.04 -18.99
CA LEU A 276 20.47 -24.90 -18.80
C LEU A 276 20.75 -26.34 -19.23
N ASN A 277 21.40 -26.53 -20.38
CA ASN A 277 21.78 -27.86 -20.86
C ASN A 277 22.79 -28.53 -19.92
N SER A 278 23.75 -27.77 -19.38
CA SER A 278 24.73 -28.29 -18.41
C SER A 278 24.06 -28.70 -17.09
N LEU A 279 23.06 -27.94 -16.62
CA LEU A 279 22.30 -28.26 -15.43
C LEU A 279 21.50 -29.56 -15.62
N MET A 280 20.79 -29.68 -16.75
CA MET A 280 20.06 -30.91 -17.08
C MET A 280 20.99 -32.12 -17.20
N ALA A 281 22.16 -31.96 -17.81
CA ALA A 281 23.14 -33.04 -17.95
C ALA A 281 23.80 -33.45 -16.63
N SER A 282 23.78 -32.57 -15.62
CA SER A 282 24.44 -32.81 -14.33
C SER A 282 23.57 -33.57 -13.32
N GLU A 283 22.29 -33.82 -13.61
CA GLU A 283 21.34 -34.62 -12.79
C GLU A 283 21.45 -34.42 -11.26
N GLY A 284 21.78 -33.20 -10.79
CA GLY A 284 21.87 -32.85 -9.37
C GLY A 284 23.28 -32.77 -8.76
N ASP A 285 24.34 -33.03 -9.54
CA ASP A 285 25.73 -32.84 -9.12
C ASP A 285 26.19 -31.38 -9.30
N ALA A 286 26.12 -30.62 -8.21
CA ALA A 286 26.49 -29.20 -8.18
C ALA A 286 27.95 -28.88 -8.57
N SER A 287 28.81 -29.89 -8.63
CA SER A 287 30.22 -29.76 -9.06
C SER A 287 30.42 -30.00 -10.56
N ALA A 288 29.46 -30.61 -11.26
CA ALA A 288 29.53 -30.91 -12.68
C ALA A 288 28.82 -29.86 -13.56
N ALA A 289 27.92 -29.06 -12.98
CA ALA A 289 27.13 -28.03 -13.65
C ALA A 289 27.90 -26.74 -14.02
N TYR A 290 29.23 -26.78 -14.13
CA TYR A 290 30.04 -25.61 -14.46
C TYR A 290 30.34 -25.55 -15.96
N VAL A 291 29.97 -24.45 -16.59
CA VAL A 291 30.32 -24.11 -17.97
C VAL A 291 31.56 -23.23 -17.98
N ARG A 292 32.47 -23.47 -18.93
CA ARG A 292 33.69 -22.68 -19.11
C ARG A 292 33.41 -21.48 -20.02
N ILE A 293 33.62 -20.28 -19.50
CA ILE A 293 33.46 -19.04 -20.23
C ILE A 293 34.82 -18.63 -20.83
N PRO A 294 34.91 -18.37 -22.15
CA PRO A 294 36.17 -18.09 -22.83
C PRO A 294 36.72 -16.68 -22.54
N ARG A 295 35.84 -15.71 -22.25
CA ARG A 295 36.18 -14.31 -21.95
C ARG A 295 35.23 -13.77 -20.88
N ASP A 296 35.70 -12.82 -20.07
CA ASP A 296 34.84 -12.10 -19.13
C ASP A 296 33.88 -11.19 -19.91
N SER A 297 32.62 -11.62 -20.08
CA SER A 297 31.59 -10.90 -20.84
C SER A 297 30.56 -10.25 -19.92
N ALA A 298 29.97 -9.14 -20.36
CA ALA A 298 28.90 -8.44 -19.68
C ALA A 298 27.69 -9.36 -19.42
N ALA A 299 27.41 -10.31 -20.31
CA ALA A 299 26.36 -11.31 -20.13
C ALA A 299 26.62 -12.19 -18.88
N SER A 300 27.85 -12.66 -18.68
CA SER A 300 28.22 -13.46 -17.52
C SER A 300 28.14 -12.67 -16.21
N ARG A 301 28.60 -11.41 -16.22
CA ARG A 301 28.51 -10.51 -15.07
C ARG A 301 27.06 -10.17 -14.73
N PHE A 302 26.23 -9.92 -15.74
CA PHE A 302 24.81 -9.64 -15.57
C PHE A 302 24.08 -10.79 -14.89
N LEU A 303 24.29 -12.04 -15.33
CA LEU A 303 23.66 -13.22 -14.72
C LEU A 303 24.08 -13.45 -13.26
N VAL A 304 25.32 -13.12 -12.91
CA VAL A 304 25.79 -13.23 -11.51
C VAL A 304 25.21 -12.11 -10.66
N ARG A 305 25.15 -10.89 -11.20
CA ARG A 305 24.57 -9.72 -10.52
C ARG A 305 23.07 -9.84 -10.31
N SER A 306 22.35 -10.46 -11.25
CA SER A 306 20.92 -10.78 -11.12
C SER A 306 20.66 -12.01 -10.25
N HIS A 307 21.70 -12.61 -9.67
CA HIS A 307 21.61 -13.81 -8.84
C HIS A 307 20.96 -15.01 -9.53
N VAL A 308 21.13 -15.12 -10.85
CA VAL A 308 20.67 -16.28 -11.63
C VAL A 308 21.80 -17.31 -11.79
N ALA A 309 23.05 -16.85 -11.76
CA ALA A 309 24.23 -17.68 -11.89
C ALA A 309 25.28 -17.36 -10.82
N GLN A 310 26.25 -18.26 -10.62
CA GLN A 310 27.36 -18.08 -9.67
C GLN A 310 28.68 -18.53 -10.28
N PHE A 311 29.74 -17.73 -10.09
CA PHE A 311 31.10 -18.14 -10.45
C PHE A 311 31.62 -19.22 -9.49
N HIS A 312 32.57 -20.03 -9.98
CA HIS A 312 33.28 -20.96 -9.13
C HIS A 312 34.18 -20.18 -8.13
N PRO A 313 34.17 -20.49 -6.82
CA PRO A 313 34.91 -19.72 -5.81
C PRO A 313 36.42 -19.60 -6.03
N LYS A 314 36.99 -20.54 -6.80
CA LYS A 314 38.43 -20.59 -7.11
C LYS A 314 38.77 -20.30 -8.57
N ASP A 315 37.78 -20.23 -9.46
CA ASP A 315 38.00 -20.12 -10.90
C ASP A 315 36.95 -19.21 -11.54
N ALA A 316 37.35 -17.98 -11.86
CA ALA A 316 36.46 -17.00 -12.48
C ALA A 316 36.08 -17.34 -13.93
N THR A 317 36.70 -18.35 -14.54
CA THR A 317 36.34 -18.81 -15.90
C THR A 317 35.22 -19.84 -15.90
N ARG A 318 34.72 -20.25 -14.72
CA ARG A 318 33.65 -21.24 -14.60
C ARG A 318 32.40 -20.62 -14.00
N LEU A 319 31.28 -20.80 -14.68
CA LEU A 319 29.98 -20.29 -14.26
C LEU A 319 28.98 -21.45 -14.16
N ARG A 320 28.15 -21.45 -13.13
CA ARG A 320 27.02 -22.38 -12.99
C ARG A 320 25.71 -21.62 -12.83
N LEU A 321 24.61 -22.24 -13.28
CA LEU A 321 23.27 -21.75 -12.98
C LEU A 321 22.91 -22.12 -11.53
N ILE A 322 22.14 -21.27 -10.87
CA ILE A 322 21.48 -21.67 -9.61
C ILE A 322 20.34 -22.62 -9.97
N ASP A 323 20.28 -23.75 -9.26
CA ASP A 323 19.24 -24.74 -9.45
C ASP A 323 17.95 -24.27 -8.75
N PHE A 324 16.97 -23.84 -9.54
CA PHE A 324 15.64 -23.45 -9.07
C PHE A 324 14.63 -24.60 -9.10
N GLY A 325 15.01 -25.76 -9.63
CA GLY A 325 14.10 -26.91 -9.80
C GLY A 325 14.19 -27.94 -8.66
N ARG A 326 15.20 -27.84 -7.80
CA ARG A 326 15.40 -28.77 -6.69
C ARG A 326 14.67 -28.31 -5.43
N ASP A 327 13.44 -28.78 -5.27
CA ASP A 327 12.71 -28.71 -4.00
C ASP A 327 13.12 -29.87 -3.07
N LEU A 328 13.09 -29.65 -1.76
CA LEU A 328 13.53 -30.64 -0.75
C LEU A 328 12.55 -31.81 -0.58
N ASP A 329 11.36 -31.73 -1.16
CA ASP A 329 10.25 -32.66 -0.95
C ASP A 329 9.90 -33.51 -2.20
N ASP A 330 10.65 -33.39 -3.30
CA ASP A 330 10.56 -34.24 -4.50
C ASP A 330 11.71 -35.27 -4.58
#